data_AF-A0A1G4MFP9-F1
#
_entry.id   AF-A0A1G4MFP9-F1
#
_cell.length_a   1.000
_cell.length_b   1.000
_cell.length_c   1.000
_cell.angle_alpha   90.00
_cell.angle_beta   90.00
_cell.angle_gamma   90.00
#
_symmetry.space_group_name_H-M   'P 1'
#
loop_
_entity.id
_entity.type
_entity.pdbx_description
1 polymer ?
#
loop_
_entity_poly.entity_id
_entity_poly.type
_entity_poly.pdbx_seq_one_letter_code
_entity_poly.pdbx_strand_id
1 'polypeptide(L)'
;MIKRINIAKCSRVKLSVQSKHFHSSQLWQYKNWSELNKKNKQHFIRGFIQLYKEKHPCSKSNVMYRALANDMEEFDDTPYVFGILYNEIRSVSIGISTDNKKGVGAMGDPDFEKLLFK
;
A
#
# COMPACT_ATOMS: atom_id res chain seq x y z
N MET A 1 -72.19 -34.28 -11.56
CA MET A 1 -70.94 -34.10 -12.34
C MET A 1 -69.97 -33.25 -11.52
N ILE A 2 -68.91 -33.85 -10.96
CA ILE A 2 -67.89 -33.15 -10.15
C ILE A 2 -66.71 -32.81 -11.07
N LYS A 3 -66.40 -31.52 -11.25
CA LYS A 3 -65.23 -31.06 -12.02
C LYS A 3 -63.95 -31.27 -11.18
N ARG A 4 -63.01 -32.07 -11.70
CA ARG A 4 -61.66 -32.21 -11.15
C ARG A 4 -60.81 -31.01 -11.57
N ILE A 5 -60.14 -30.38 -10.60
CA ILE A 5 -59.16 -29.32 -10.80
C ILE A 5 -57.78 -29.97 -10.93
N ASN A 6 -57.09 -29.74 -12.06
CA ASN A 6 -55.71 -30.18 -12.25
C ASN A 6 -54.74 -29.11 -11.71
N ILE A 7 -53.90 -29.51 -10.76
CA ILE A 7 -52.84 -28.67 -10.20
C ILE A 7 -51.58 -28.90 -11.07
N ALA A 8 -51.13 -27.85 -11.76
CA ALA A 8 -49.89 -27.86 -12.52
C ALA A 8 -48.68 -27.95 -11.59
N LYS A 9 -47.76 -28.90 -11.86
CA LYS A 9 -46.47 -29.00 -11.17
C LYS A 9 -45.54 -27.88 -11.64
N CYS A 10 -45.11 -27.03 -10.71
CA CYS A 10 -44.09 -26.02 -10.96
C CYS A 10 -42.69 -26.67 -10.86
N SER A 11 -41.90 -26.58 -11.92
CA SER A 11 -40.55 -27.16 -12.00
C SER A 11 -39.53 -26.33 -11.21
N ARG A 12 -38.77 -26.99 -10.33
CA ARG A 12 -37.71 -26.39 -9.52
C ARG A 12 -36.54 -25.93 -10.40
N VAL A 13 -36.30 -24.62 -10.46
CA VAL A 13 -35.06 -24.05 -11.01
C VAL A 13 -33.92 -24.34 -10.03
N LYS A 14 -32.88 -25.04 -10.49
CA LYS A 14 -31.66 -25.27 -9.70
C LYS A 14 -30.79 -24.00 -9.77
N LEU A 15 -30.79 -23.21 -8.69
CA LEU A 15 -29.82 -22.14 -8.49
C LEU A 15 -28.44 -22.76 -8.27
N SER A 16 -27.56 -22.62 -9.26
CA SER A 16 -26.13 -22.89 -9.13
C SER A 16 -25.54 -21.84 -8.17
N VAL A 17 -25.31 -22.24 -6.92
CA VAL A 17 -24.53 -21.44 -5.96
C VAL A 17 -23.07 -21.47 -6.43
N GLN A 18 -22.66 -20.45 -7.20
CA GLN A 18 -21.25 -20.21 -7.45
C GLN A 18 -20.61 -19.78 -6.14
N SER A 19 -19.77 -20.66 -5.58
CA SER A 19 -18.85 -20.33 -4.50
C SER A 19 -17.97 -19.18 -4.97
N LYS A 20 -18.28 -17.96 -4.52
CA LYS A 20 -17.37 -16.82 -4.65
C LYS A 20 -16.19 -17.13 -3.73
N HIS A 21 -15.10 -17.64 -4.32
CA HIS A 21 -13.84 -17.76 -3.62
C HIS A 21 -13.37 -16.34 -3.27
N PHE A 22 -13.52 -15.96 -2.01
CA PHE A 22 -12.89 -14.76 -1.48
C PHE A 22 -11.40 -15.06 -1.35
N HIS A 23 -10.61 -14.55 -2.29
CA HIS A 23 -9.17 -14.46 -2.08
C HIS A 23 -8.95 -13.45 -0.94
N SER A 24 -8.64 -13.92 0.27
CA SER A 24 -7.98 -13.09 1.25
C SER A 24 -6.56 -12.87 0.73
N SER A 25 -6.36 -11.87 -0.12
CA SER A 25 -5.02 -11.37 -0.37
C SER A 25 -4.44 -11.03 1.00
N GLN A 26 -3.21 -11.48 1.25
CA GLN A 26 -2.46 -11.24 2.47
C GLN A 26 -2.22 -9.72 2.61
N LEU A 27 -3.22 -8.96 3.08
CA LEU A 27 -3.22 -7.50 3.04
C LEU A 27 -2.18 -6.86 3.99
N TRP A 28 -1.51 -7.65 4.83
CA TRP A 28 -0.80 -7.17 6.02
C TRP A 28 0.68 -7.55 5.99
N GLN A 29 1.37 -7.30 4.88
CA GLN A 29 2.79 -7.62 4.81
C GLN A 29 3.70 -6.52 5.34
N TYR A 30 3.26 -5.27 5.45
CA TYR A 30 4.12 -4.16 5.84
C TYR A 30 3.66 -3.49 7.13
N LYS A 31 4.61 -3.26 8.03
CA LYS A 31 4.43 -2.47 9.27
C LYS A 31 4.10 -1.01 8.94
N ASN A 32 3.32 -0.36 9.80
CA ASN A 32 3.11 1.08 9.80
C ASN A 32 4.35 1.82 10.30
N TRP A 33 4.50 3.10 9.95
CA TRP A 33 5.64 3.92 10.42
C TRP A 33 5.78 3.93 11.95
N SER A 34 4.68 4.01 12.69
CA SER A 34 4.66 4.03 14.16
C SER A 34 5.19 2.74 14.80
N GLU A 35 5.11 1.62 14.09
CA GLU A 35 5.55 0.30 14.54
C GLU A 35 7.06 0.08 14.30
N LEU A 36 7.70 0.93 13.49
CA LEU A 36 9.12 0.83 13.21
C LEU A 36 9.94 1.35 14.39
N ASN A 37 10.97 0.58 14.75
CA ASN A 37 12.02 1.09 15.60
C ASN A 37 12.81 2.19 14.86
N LYS A 38 13.54 3.00 15.64
CA LYS A 38 14.31 4.13 15.14
C LYS A 38 15.33 3.76 14.06
N LYS A 39 16.05 2.65 14.23
CA LYS A 39 17.04 2.17 13.26
C LYS A 39 16.40 1.88 11.90
N ASN A 40 15.22 1.26 11.88
CA ASN A 40 14.48 0.96 10.66
C ASN A 40 13.95 2.23 9.99
N LYS A 41 13.47 3.20 10.77
CA LYS A 41 13.07 4.52 10.27
C LYS A 41 14.22 5.23 9.57
N GLN A 42 15.38 5.34 10.23
CA GLN A 42 16.58 5.95 9.65
C GLN A 42 17.08 5.19 8.41
N HIS A 43 16.98 3.86 8.41
CA HIS A 43 17.33 3.03 7.25
C HIS A 43 16.41 3.33 6.05
N PHE A 44 15.09 3.41 6.27
CA PHE A 44 14.15 3.83 5.24
C PHE A 44 14.50 5.21 4.69
N ILE A 45 14.76 6.20 5.55
CA ILE A 45 15.07 7.58 5.14
C ILE A 45 16.28 7.61 4.19
N ARG A 46 17.37 6.96 4.58
CA ARG A 46 18.58 6.87 3.74
C ARG A 46 18.29 6.19 2.40
N GLY A 47 17.60 5.05 2.44
CA GLY A 47 17.23 4.32 1.23
C GLY A 47 16.34 5.13 0.29
N PHE A 48 15.35 5.85 0.85
CA PHE A 48 14.44 6.69 0.09
C PHE A 48 15.18 7.83 -0.61
N ILE A 49 16.03 8.56 0.10
CA ILE A 49 16.79 9.69 -0.46
C ILE A 49 17.71 9.21 -1.58
N GLN A 50 18.42 8.10 -1.34
CA GLN A 50 19.34 7.55 -2.32
C GLN A 50 18.60 7.10 -3.59
N LEU A 51 17.54 6.29 -3.43
CA LEU A 51 16.75 5.80 -4.56
C LEU A 51 16.06 6.94 -5.33
N TYR A 52 15.52 7.94 -4.62
CA TYR A 52 14.90 9.09 -5.25
C TYR A 52 15.91 9.89 -6.07
N LYS A 53 17.13 10.10 -5.56
CA LYS A 53 18.21 10.76 -6.30
C LYS A 53 18.61 9.97 -7.55
N GLU A 54 18.73 8.65 -7.46
CA GLU A 54 19.08 7.78 -8.59
C GLU A 54 18.03 7.84 -9.70
N LYS A 55 16.75 7.80 -9.34
CA LYS A 55 15.64 7.85 -10.30
C LYS A 55 15.37 9.26 -10.83
N HIS A 56 15.68 10.29 -10.07
CA HIS A 56 15.37 11.68 -10.38
C HIS A 56 16.58 12.61 -10.15
N PRO A 57 17.71 12.42 -10.86
CA PRO A 57 18.98 13.07 -10.54
C PRO A 57 18.93 14.61 -10.60
N CYS A 58 18.10 15.18 -11.48
CA CYS A 58 17.96 16.63 -11.65
C CYS A 58 16.80 17.25 -10.85
N SER A 59 16.10 16.47 -10.00
CA SER A 59 14.97 16.98 -9.25
C SER A 59 15.40 17.92 -8.11
N LYS A 60 14.75 19.08 -8.01
CA LYS A 60 14.93 20.01 -6.88
C LYS A 60 14.57 19.36 -5.53
N SER A 61 13.71 18.35 -5.53
CA SER A 61 13.35 17.59 -4.34
C SER A 61 14.54 16.87 -3.71
N ASN A 62 15.62 16.59 -4.45
CA ASN A 62 16.85 16.02 -3.88
C ASN A 62 17.47 16.91 -2.81
N VAL A 63 17.48 18.23 -3.04
CA VAL A 63 18.00 19.21 -2.06
C VAL A 63 17.10 19.24 -0.83
N MET A 64 15.78 19.27 -1.04
CA MET A 64 14.79 19.26 0.03
C MET A 64 14.89 18.00 0.90
N TYR A 65 14.89 16.80 0.31
CA TYR A 65 14.95 15.56 1.08
C TYR A 65 16.27 15.43 1.84
N ARG A 66 17.39 15.85 1.25
CA ARG A 66 18.67 15.90 1.94
C ARG A 66 18.63 16.86 3.13
N ALA A 67 18.07 18.06 2.94
CA ALA A 67 17.95 19.04 4.02
C ALA A 67 17.05 18.56 5.17
N LEU A 68 15.95 17.88 4.85
CA LEU A 68 15.03 17.32 5.85
C LEU A 68 15.63 16.18 6.67
N ALA A 69 16.60 15.45 6.11
CA ALA A 69 17.33 14.40 6.80
C ALA A 69 18.67 14.87 7.38
N ASN A 70 18.97 16.17 7.30
CA ASN A 70 20.21 16.71 7.84
C ASN A 70 20.26 16.48 9.35
N ASP A 71 21.45 16.15 9.85
CA ASP A 71 21.73 15.94 11.28
C ASP A 71 20.88 14.84 11.96
N MET A 72 20.16 14.02 11.17
CA MET A 72 19.35 12.90 11.67
C MET A 72 20.18 11.92 12.52
N GLU A 73 21.42 11.66 12.13
CA GLU A 73 22.32 10.75 12.86
C GLU A 73 22.96 11.44 14.07
N GLU A 74 23.26 12.74 13.96
CA GLU A 74 23.86 13.51 15.04
C GLU A 74 22.91 13.65 16.24
N PHE A 75 21.63 13.94 15.95
CA PHE A 75 20.60 14.13 16.97
C PHE A 75 19.77 12.87 17.25
N ASP A 76 20.12 11.73 16.66
CA ASP A 76 19.40 10.46 16.82
C ASP A 76 17.89 10.59 16.56
N ASP A 77 17.55 11.33 15.49
CA ASP A 77 16.20 11.73 15.11
C ASP A 77 15.63 10.84 14.00
N THR A 78 14.31 10.95 13.77
CA THR A 78 13.56 10.39 12.64
C THR A 78 12.53 11.40 12.15
N PRO A 79 12.89 12.29 11.21
CA PRO A 79 12.00 13.35 10.74
C PRO A 79 10.64 12.81 10.25
N TYR A 80 9.56 13.29 10.86
CA TYR A 80 8.21 12.71 10.69
C TYR A 80 7.69 12.80 9.25
N VAL A 81 8.16 13.76 8.46
CA VAL A 81 7.80 13.90 7.04
C VAL A 81 8.05 12.61 6.25
N PHE A 82 9.12 11.87 6.57
CA PHE A 82 9.39 10.59 5.91
C PHE A 82 8.42 9.49 6.36
N GLY A 83 7.80 9.62 7.54
CA GLY A 83 6.72 8.74 7.96
C GLY A 83 5.44 8.90 7.14
N ILE A 84 5.17 10.11 6.66
CA ILE A 84 4.07 10.37 5.72
C ILE A 84 4.36 9.66 4.39
N LEU A 85 5.57 9.84 3.84
CA LEU A 85 5.99 9.18 2.59
C LEU A 85 5.96 7.66 2.73
N TYR A 86 6.48 7.12 3.83
CA TYR A 86 6.47 5.69 4.13
C TYR A 86 5.05 5.12 4.13
N ASN A 87 4.15 5.75 4.88
CA ASN A 87 2.77 5.29 4.99
C ASN A 87 2.04 5.43 3.66
N GLU A 88 2.37 6.42 2.83
CA GLU A 88 1.77 6.58 1.51
C GLU A 88 2.21 5.47 0.54
N ILE A 89 3.52 5.19 0.45
CA ILE A 89 4.04 4.06 -0.35
C ILE A 89 3.38 2.75 0.11
N ARG A 90 3.26 2.55 1.43
CA ARG A 90 2.55 1.43 2.02
C ARG A 90 1.09 1.39 1.58
N SER A 91 0.36 2.50 1.70
CA SER A 91 -1.05 2.60 1.30
C SER A 91 -1.27 2.30 -0.18
N VAL A 92 -0.37 2.74 -1.05
CA VAL A 92 -0.39 2.39 -2.48
C VAL A 92 -0.14 0.89 -2.68
N SER A 93 0.84 0.31 -1.97
CA SER A 93 1.20 -1.11 -2.11
C SER A 93 0.04 -2.06 -1.76
N ILE A 94 -0.77 -1.69 -0.75
CA ILE A 94 -1.93 -2.47 -0.31
C ILE A 94 -3.25 -2.03 -0.96
N GLY A 95 -3.21 -1.05 -1.87
CA GLY A 95 -4.36 -0.62 -2.65
C GLY A 95 -5.41 0.20 -1.88
N ILE A 96 -5.03 0.87 -0.79
CA ILE A 96 -5.94 1.74 -0.01
C ILE A 96 -5.68 3.24 -0.19
N SER A 97 -4.61 3.62 -0.90
CA SER A 97 -4.31 5.02 -1.21
C SER A 97 -5.42 5.65 -2.06
N THR A 98 -5.84 6.86 -1.69
CA THR A 98 -6.79 7.68 -2.45
C THR A 98 -6.09 8.62 -3.43
N ASP A 99 -4.88 9.06 -3.10
CA ASP A 99 -4.22 10.18 -3.77
C ASP A 99 -3.17 9.73 -4.78
N ASN A 100 -2.55 8.57 -4.54
CA ASN A 100 -1.55 7.98 -5.42
C ASN A 100 -1.99 6.62 -5.97
N LYS A 101 -1.43 6.24 -7.11
CA LYS A 101 -1.72 4.98 -7.81
C LYS A 101 -0.43 4.21 -8.08
N LYS A 102 -0.52 2.88 -8.06
CA LYS A 102 0.62 2.00 -8.38
C LYS A 102 1.13 2.30 -9.80
N GLY A 103 2.45 2.39 -9.95
CA GLY A 103 3.15 2.73 -11.18
C GLY A 103 3.21 4.23 -11.50
N VAL A 104 2.62 5.11 -10.68
CA VAL A 104 2.58 6.55 -10.93
C VAL A 104 3.36 7.31 -9.85
N GLY A 105 4.31 8.14 -10.30
CA GLY A 105 5.14 8.97 -9.42
C GLY A 105 6.00 8.14 -8.45
N ALA A 106 6.74 8.83 -7.57
CA ALA A 106 7.64 8.16 -6.64
C ALA A 106 6.90 7.27 -5.61
N MET A 107 5.69 7.67 -5.18
CA MET A 107 4.92 6.92 -4.19
C MET A 107 4.32 5.62 -4.74
N GLY A 108 4.06 5.56 -6.05
CA GLY A 108 3.54 4.36 -6.71
C GLY A 108 4.60 3.47 -7.33
N ASP A 109 5.86 3.89 -7.30
CA ASP A 109 6.95 3.19 -7.97
C ASP A 109 7.33 1.90 -7.19
N PRO A 110 7.32 0.71 -7.84
CA PRO A 110 7.59 -0.56 -7.17
C PRO A 110 8.97 -0.68 -6.51
N ASP A 111 9.96 0.11 -6.92
CA ASP A 111 11.28 0.06 -6.28
C ASP A 111 11.26 0.72 -4.89
N PHE A 112 10.40 1.72 -4.68
CA PHE A 112 10.21 2.32 -3.35
C PHE A 112 9.45 1.39 -2.41
N GLU A 113 8.56 0.53 -2.93
CA GLU A 113 7.88 -0.51 -2.14
C GLU A 113 8.89 -1.45 -1.46
N LYS A 114 10.03 -1.74 -2.10
CA LYS A 114 11.08 -2.61 -1.57
C LYS A 114 11.76 -2.05 -0.31
N LEU A 115 11.58 -0.77 -0.02
CA LEU A 115 12.10 -0.12 1.18
C LEU A 115 11.19 -0.32 2.41
N LEU A 116 9.99 -0.87 2.23
CA LEU A 116 9.03 -1.11 3.31
C LEU A 116 9.45 -2.31 4.18
N PHE A 117 9.14 -2.23 5.47
CA PHE A 117 9.45 -3.28 6.43
C PHE A 117 8.25 -4.19 6.68
N LYS A 118 8.51 -5.49 6.81
CA LYS A 118 7.53 -6.50 7.19
C LYS A 118 7.47 -6.72 8.71
#